data_AF-A0A809Q666-F1
#
_entry.id   AF-A0A809Q666-F1
#
_cell.length_a   1.000
_cell.length_b   1.000
_cell.length_c   1.000
_cell.angle_alpha   90.00
_cell.angle_beta   90.00
_cell.angle_gamma   90.00
#
_symmetry.space_group_name_H-M   'P 1'
#
loop_
_entity.id
_entity.type
_entity.pdbx_description
1 polymer ?
#
loop_
_entity_poly.entity_id
_entity_poly.type
_entity_poly.pdbx_seq_one_letter_code
_entity_poly.pdbx_strand_id
1 'polypeptide(L)' 'MMQDQELEFARSAIRSYLQTRPASADTAEGIHQFWIRWPDVAPPLSLVLTVLEGMRDTGEVESINVGGRTIWRAAR' A
#
# COMPACT_ATOMS: atom_id res chain seq x y z
N MET A 1 0.78 -3.80 19.66
CA MET A 1 1.94 -2.92 19.90
C MET A 1 1.89 -1.74 18.93
N MET A 2 2.69 -0.68 19.10
CA MET A 2 2.63 0.54 18.26
C MET A 2 2.79 0.24 16.76
N GLN A 3 3.63 -0.74 16.42
CA GLN A 3 3.86 -1.18 15.04
C GLN A 3 2.62 -1.84 14.39
N ASP A 4 1.85 -2.63 15.13
CA ASP A 4 0.63 -3.27 14.60
C ASP A 4 -0.42 -2.22 14.22
N GLN A 5 -0.49 -1.13 14.99
CA GLN A 5 -1.41 -0.03 14.74
C GLN A 5 -1.02 0.75 13.47
N GLU A 6 0.27 0.98 13.25
CA GLU A 6 0.77 1.64 12.04
C GLU A 6 0.54 0.78 10.79
N LEU A 7 0.74 -0.55 10.90
CA LEU A 7 0.45 -1.50 9.83
C LEU A 7 -1.04 -1.48 9.45
N GLU A 8 -1.93 -1.53 10.43
CA GLU A 8 -3.38 -1.52 10.17
C GLU A 8 -3.85 -0.16 9.63
N PHE A 9 -3.28 0.94 10.12
CA PHE A 9 -3.56 2.27 9.58
C PHE A 9 -3.20 2.36 8.09
N ALA A 10 -2.00 1.92 7.72
CA ALA A 10 -1.54 1.92 6.33
C ALA A 10 -2.39 1.00 5.45
N ARG A 11 -2.73 -0.21 5.93
CA ARG A 11 -3.62 -1.15 5.24
C ARG A 11 -4.98 -0.52 4.96
N SER A 12 -5.59 0.08 5.98
CA SER A 12 -6.88 0.76 5.86
C SER A 12 -6.84 1.93 4.88
N ALA A 13 -5.76 2.73 4.90
CA ALA A 13 -5.58 3.85 3.97
C ALA A 13 -5.45 3.37 2.51
N ILE A 14 -4.62 2.36 2.25
CA ILE A 14 -4.43 1.78 0.90
C ILE A 14 -5.76 1.20 0.39
N ARG A 15 -6.46 0.43 1.23
CA ARG A 15 -7.75 -0.17 0.89
C ARG A 15 -8.78 0.90 0.54
N SER A 16 -8.90 1.95 1.37
CA SER A 16 -9.83 3.06 1.12
C SER A 16 -9.50 3.82 -0.17
N TYR A 17 -8.20 4.03 -0.46
CA TYR A 17 -7.75 4.67 -1.68
C TYR A 17 -8.16 3.87 -2.93
N LEU A 18 -7.91 2.56 -2.92
CA LEU A 18 -8.28 1.65 -4.00
C LEU A 18 -9.80 1.51 -4.18
N GLN A 19 -10.56 1.47 -3.09
CA GLN A 19 -12.03 1.48 -3.17
C GLN A 19 -12.56 2.75 -3.84
N THR A 20 -11.94 3.90 -3.59
CA THR A 20 -12.31 5.18 -4.22
C THR A 20 -11.81 5.28 -5.66
N ARG A 21 -10.67 4.63 -5.98
CA ARG A 21 -10.01 4.68 -7.28
C ARG A 21 -9.55 3.27 -7.71
N PRO A 22 -10.46 2.40 -8.18
CA PRO A 22 -10.12 0.98 -8.45
C PRO A 22 -9.08 0.76 -9.56
N ALA A 23 -8.94 1.73 -10.47
CA ALA A 23 -7.96 1.69 -11.55
C ALA A 23 -6.57 2.22 -11.16
N SER A 24 -6.39 2.71 -9.92
CA SER A 24 -5.09 3.22 -9.48
C SER A 24 -4.06 2.11 -9.35
N ALA A 25 -2.84 2.44 -9.76
CA ALA A 25 -1.68 1.56 -9.69
C ALA A 25 -0.45 2.45 -9.46
N ASP A 26 0.44 2.05 -8.56
CA ASP A 26 1.65 2.82 -8.25
C ASP A 26 2.75 1.93 -7.66
N THR A 27 3.94 2.49 -7.56
CA THR A 27 5.08 1.95 -6.79
C THR A 27 4.81 2.01 -5.29
N ALA A 28 5.54 1.24 -4.48
CA ALA A 28 5.41 1.32 -3.02
C ALA A 28 5.75 2.73 -2.50
N GLU A 29 6.73 3.40 -3.13
CA GLU A 29 7.12 4.78 -2.86
C GLU A 29 5.98 5.75 -3.16
N GLY A 30 5.32 5.61 -4.31
CA GLY A 30 4.18 6.45 -4.67
C GLY A 30 2.98 6.23 -3.75
N ILE A 31 2.71 4.99 -3.36
CA ILE A 31 1.67 4.67 -2.37
C ILE A 31 1.98 5.34 -1.03
N HIS A 32 3.21 5.16 -0.55
CA HIS A 32 3.69 5.75 0.71
C HIS A 32 3.57 7.27 0.73
N GLN A 33 3.88 7.94 -0.39
CA GLN A 33 3.89 9.39 -0.49
C GLN A 33 2.51 10.01 -0.78
N PHE A 34 1.68 9.37 -1.60
CA PHE A 34 0.49 10.00 -2.18
C PHE A 34 -0.84 9.36 -1.79
N TRP A 35 -0.86 8.06 -1.50
CA TRP A 35 -2.11 7.36 -1.19
C TRP A 35 -2.45 7.46 0.29
N ILE A 36 -1.43 7.46 1.14
CA ILE A 36 -1.58 7.48 2.59
C ILE A 36 -1.43 8.92 3.10
N ARG A 37 -2.44 9.39 3.85
CA ARG A 37 -2.39 10.68 4.56
C ARG A 37 -1.88 10.44 5.97
N TRP A 38 -0.56 10.41 6.13
CA TRP A 38 0.07 10.24 7.44
C TRP A 38 -0.30 11.40 8.39
N PRO A 39 -0.71 11.12 9.63
CA PRO A 39 -1.07 12.16 10.59
C PRO A 39 0.16 12.94 11.10
N ASP A 40 1.30 12.25 11.19
CA ASP A 40 2.58 12.78 11.68
C ASP A 40 3.71 12.44 10.69
N VAL A 41 4.92 12.23 11.20
CA VAL A 41 6.07 11.76 10.42
C VAL A 41 5.73 10.42 9.78
N ALA A 42 5.86 10.36 8.45
CA ALA A 42 5.63 9.14 7.70
C ALA A 42 6.58 8.02 8.18
N PRO A 43 6.06 6.82 8.48
CA PRO A 43 6.89 5.66 8.83
C PRO A 43 7.84 5.26 7.68
N PRO A 44 8.85 4.41 7.93
CA PRO A 44 9.72 3.91 6.87
C PRO A 44 8.95 3.17 5.75
N LEU A 45 9.47 3.24 4.52
CA LEU A 45 8.88 2.56 3.35
C LEU A 45 8.67 1.04 3.57
N SER A 46 9.54 0.41 4.36
CA SER A 46 9.43 -1.02 4.70
C SER A 46 8.08 -1.37 5.35
N LEU A 47 7.46 -0.44 6.08
CA LEU A 47 6.12 -0.66 6.65
C LEU A 47 5.08 -0.84 5.54
N VAL A 48 5.11 0.01 4.50
CA VAL A 48 4.18 -0.08 3.36
C VAL A 48 4.44 -1.35 2.55
N LEU A 49 5.70 -1.74 2.37
CA LEU A 49 6.05 -3.01 1.71
C LEU A 49 5.46 -4.21 2.46
N THR A 50 5.66 -4.29 3.79
CA THR A 50 5.08 -5.36 4.63
C THR A 50 3.56 -5.42 4.51
N VAL A 51 2.88 -4.26 4.46
CA VAL A 51 1.42 -4.20 4.29
C VAL A 51 1.01 -4.70 2.91
N LEU A 52 1.67 -4.24 1.84
CA LEU A 52 1.35 -4.62 0.47
C LEU A 52 1.59 -6.12 0.23
N GLU A 53 2.66 -6.68 0.78
CA GLU A 53 2.90 -8.12 0.77
C GLU A 53 1.78 -8.87 1.49
N GLY A 54 1.41 -8.46 2.70
CA GLY A 54 0.32 -9.08 3.44
C GLY A 54 -1.05 -8.93 2.77
N MET A 55 -1.31 -7.85 2.05
CA MET A 55 -2.54 -7.66 1.26
C MET A 55 -2.54 -8.49 -0.02
N ARG A 56 -1.38 -8.74 -0.62
CA ARG A 56 -1.24 -9.63 -1.78
C ARG A 56 -1.50 -11.08 -1.38
N ASP A 57 -0.96 -11.49 -0.24
CA ASP A 57 -1.13 -12.85 0.27
C ASP A 57 -2.61 -13.15 0.60
N THR A 58 -3.42 -12.13 0.91
CA THR A 58 -4.88 -12.22 1.07
C THR A 58 -5.68 -12.00 -0.21
N GLY A 59 -5.03 -11.70 -1.34
CA GLY A 59 -5.66 -11.48 -2.64
C GLY A 59 -6.37 -10.13 -2.79
N GLU A 60 -6.09 -9.14 -1.92
CA GLU A 60 -6.68 -7.80 -2.02
C GLU A 60 -5.98 -6.93 -3.09
N VAL A 61 -4.67 -7.14 -3.26
CA VAL A 61 -3.84 -6.45 -4.25
C VAL A 61 -3.02 -7.46 -5.03
N GLU A 62 -2.55 -7.05 -6.20
CA GLU A 62 -1.56 -7.79 -6.98
C GLU A 62 -0.34 -6.90 -7.27
N SER A 63 0.81 -7.55 -7.44
CA SER A 63 2.07 -6.89 -7.82
C SER A 63 2.46 -7.32 -9.24
N ILE A 64 2.75 -6.36 -10.12
CA ILE A 64 3.25 -6.61 -11.47
C ILE A 64 4.59 -5.90 -11.69
N ASN A 65 5.48 -6.52 -12.46
CA ASN A 65 6.75 -5.90 -12.84
C ASN A 65 6.61 -5.17 -14.17
N VAL A 66 6.85 -3.86 -14.18
CA VAL A 66 6.79 -3.01 -15.38
C VAL A 66 8.05 -2.16 -15.43
N GLY A 67 8.84 -2.28 -16.50
CA GLY A 67 10.05 -1.46 -16.68
C GLY A 67 11.06 -1.58 -15.53
N GLY A 68 11.18 -2.76 -14.92
CA GLY A 68 12.07 -2.99 -13.77
C GLY A 68 11.55 -2.46 -12.43
N ARG A 69 10.31 -1.99 -12.37
CA ARG A 69 9.66 -1.53 -11.14
C ARG A 69 8.49 -2.43 -10.76
N THR A 70 8.31 -2.65 -9.47
CA THR A 70 7.12 -3.30 -8.92
C THR A 70 5.99 -2.28 -8.82
N ILE A 71 4.89 -2.53 -9.51
CA ILE A 71 3.66 -1.75 -9.46
C ILE A 71 2.60 -2.56 -8.72
N TRP A 72 1.95 -1.91 -7.77
CA TRP A 72 0.89 -2.47 -6.94
C TRP A 72 -0.46 -1.87 -7.36
N ARG A 73 -1.47 -2.73 -7.46
CA ARG A 73 -2.85 -2.34 -7.81
C ARG A 73 -3.85 -3.29 -7.16
N ALA A 74 -5.13 -2.90 -7.15
CA ALA A 74 -6.20 -3.80 -6.73
C ALA A 74 -6.17 -5.12 -7.53
N ALA A 75 -6.36 -6.24 -6.84
CA ALA A 75 -6.54 -7.53 -7.50
C ALA A 75 -7.83 -7.52 -8.33
N ARG A 76 -7.84 -8.32 -9.41
CA ARG A 76 -8.99 -8.45 -10.32
C ARG A 76 -9.93 -9.57 -9.91
#